data_AF-A0A967WVP9-F1
#
_entry.id   AF-A0A967WVP9-F1
#
_cell.length_a   1.000
_cell.length_b   1.000
_cell.length_c   1.000
_cell.angle_alpha   90.00
_cell.angle_beta   90.00
_cell.angle_gamma   90.00
#
_symmetry.space_group_name_H-M   'P 1'
#
loop_
_entity.id
_entity.type
_entity.pdbx_description
1 polymer ?
#
loop_
_entity_poly.entity_id
_entity_poly.type
_entity_poly.pdbx_seq_one_letter_code
_entity_poly.pdbx_strand_id
1 'polypeptide(L)' 'QGDTVSVGDTVFTSGLGGNFPRQLLIGQIIEADRKDYELYQSAIVQPTVDFDHLEAVLIITDFEPI' A
#
# COMPACT_ATOMS: atom_id res chain seq x y z
N GLN A 1 -1.01 -19.18 -11.69
CA GLN A 1 -1.84 -17.98 -11.91
C GLN A 1 -1.32 -16.96 -10.93
N GLY A 2 -0.82 -15.81 -11.41
CA GLY A 2 -0.33 -14.77 -10.51
C GLY A 2 -1.51 -14.08 -9.82
N ASP A 3 -1.32 -13.64 -8.58
CA ASP A 3 -2.30 -12.82 -7.88
C ASP A 3 -2.61 -11.58 -8.74
N THR A 4 -3.90 -11.35 -8.96
CA THR A 4 -4.38 -10.27 -9.81
C THR A 4 -4.69 -9.08 -8.92
N VAL A 5 -4.05 -7.95 -9.21
CA VAL A 5 -4.32 -6.68 -8.53
C VAL A 5 -5.62 -6.10 -9.08
N SER A 6 -6.56 -5.76 -8.21
CA SER A 6 -7.91 -5.31 -8.59
C SER A 6 -8.26 -3.95 -8.01
N VAL A 7 -9.05 -3.17 -8.75
CA VAL A 7 -9.66 -1.94 -8.24
C VAL A 7 -10.55 -2.27 -7.03
N GLY A 8 -10.40 -1.50 -5.95
CA GLY A 8 -11.06 -1.73 -4.67
C GLY A 8 -10.23 -2.55 -3.67
N ASP A 9 -9.12 -3.16 -4.08
CA ASP A 9 -8.23 -3.85 -3.15
C ASP A 9 -7.63 -2.85 -2.15
N THR A 10 -7.51 -3.30 -0.88
CA THR A 10 -6.92 -2.50 0.19
C THR A 10 -5.42 -2.75 0.28
N VAL A 11 -4.64 -1.68 0.39
CA VAL A 11 -3.17 -1.73 0.38
C VAL A 11 -2.62 -1.49 1.77
N PHE A 12 -1.69 -2.35 2.19
CA PHE A 12 -1.00 -2.27 3.48
C PHE A 12 0.52 -2.30 3.31
N THR A 13 1.27 -1.78 4.28
CA THR A 13 2.72 -1.98 4.37
C THR A 13 3.04 -3.47 4.56
N SER A 14 4.02 -3.99 3.81
CA SER A 14 4.41 -5.40 3.88
C SER A 14 5.34 -5.73 5.05
N GLY A 15 6.17 -4.77 5.47
CA GLY A 15 7.25 -4.97 6.45
C GLY A 15 8.55 -5.56 5.89
N LEU A 16 8.57 -6.00 4.62
CA LEU A 16 9.71 -6.72 4.03
C LEU A 16 10.97 -5.87 3.79
N GLY A 17 10.83 -4.54 3.80
CA GLY A 17 11.98 -3.63 3.61
C GLY A 17 12.71 -3.28 4.91
N GLY A 18 12.24 -3.75 6.07
CA GLY A 18 12.81 -3.43 7.39
C GLY A 18 12.64 -1.97 7.86
N ASN A 19 12.15 -1.07 7.01
CA ASN A 19 12.00 0.35 7.31
C ASN A 19 10.60 0.75 7.81
N PHE A 20 9.62 -0.15 7.70
CA PHE A 20 8.25 0.09 8.13
C PHE A 20 7.69 -1.15 8.83
N PRO A 21 6.83 -0.99 9.85
CA PRO A 21 6.06 -2.11 10.39
C PRO A 21 5.11 -2.66 9.33
N ARG A 22 4.76 -3.93 9.45
CA ARG A 22 3.71 -4.57 8.63
C ARG A 22 2.30 -4.12 9.04
N GLN A 23 1.37 -4.22 8.10
CA GLN A 23 -0.08 -4.02 8.33
C GLN A 23 -0.50 -2.57 8.67
N LEU A 24 0.24 -1.56 8.24
CA LEU A 24 -0.27 -0.19 8.23
C LEU A 24 -1.09 0.05 6.98
N LEU A 25 -2.33 0.53 7.14
CA LEU A 25 -3.22 0.87 6.04
C LEU A 25 -2.65 2.06 5.25
N ILE A 26 -2.55 1.91 3.93
CA ILE A 26 -2.16 2.98 3.01
C ILE A 26 -3.39 3.56 2.35
N GLY A 27 -4.22 2.71 1.73
CA GLY A 27 -5.32 3.18 0.90
C GLY A 27 -6.02 2.09 0.10
N GLN A 28 -6.74 2.48 -0.93
CA GLN A 28 -7.42 1.58 -1.86
C GLN A 28 -6.97 1.82 -3.30
N ILE A 29 -6.94 0.75 -4.09
CA ILE A 29 -6.61 0.83 -5.52
C ILE A 29 -7.77 1.45 -6.28
N ILE A 30 -7.49 2.53 -7.01
CA ILE A 30 -8.46 3.21 -7.88
C ILE A 30 -8.22 2.93 -9.37
N GLU A 31 -7.01 2.47 -9.73
CA GLU A 31 -6.66 2.07 -11.09
C GLU A 31 -5.60 0.95 -11.03
N ALA A 32 -5.73 -0.05 -11.89
CA ALA A 32 -4.75 -1.12 -12.05
C ALA A 32 -4.40 -1.24 -13.55
N ASP A 33 -3.13 -0.96 -13.90
CA ASP A 33 -2.60 -1.23 -15.23
C ASP A 33 -1.93 -2.60 -15.22
N ARG A 34 -2.52 -3.49 -16.02
CA ARG A 34 -1.99 -4.82 -16.29
C ARG A 34 -2.13 -5.09 -17.78
N LYS A 35 -1.00 -5.35 -18.43
CA LYS A 35 -0.98 -5.88 -19.79
C LYS A 35 -0.50 -7.32 -19.77
N ASP A 36 -1.15 -8.17 -20.55
CA ASP A 36 -0.89 -9.63 -20.56
C ASP A 36 0.55 -10.00 -20.98
N TYR A 37 1.28 -9.05 -21.58
CA TYR A 37 2.66 -9.22 -22.01
C TYR A 37 3.70 -8.55 -21.09
N GLU A 38 3.28 -7.83 -20.05
CA GLU A 38 4.17 -7.15 -19.11
C GLU A 38 4.51 -8.04 -17.90
N LEU A 39 5.77 -8.00 -17.46
CA LEU A 39 6.25 -8.78 -16.31
C LEU A 39 5.76 -8.24 -14.96
N TYR A 40 5.39 -6.95 -14.93
CA TYR A 40 5.00 -6.23 -13.73
C TYR A 40 3.59 -5.67 -13.88
N GLN A 41 2.87 -5.55 -12.77
CA GLN A 41 1.58 -4.86 -12.69
C GLN A 41 1.79 -3.56 -11.92
N SER A 42 1.10 -2.49 -12.32
CA SER A 42 1.14 -1.19 -11.63
C SER A 42 -0.27 -0.81 -11.17
N ALA A 43 -0.35 -0.07 -10.06
CA ALA A 43 -1.62 0.39 -9.53
C ALA A 43 -1.51 1.81 -8.97
N ILE A 44 -2.57 2.60 -9.14
CA ILE A 44 -2.73 3.90 -8.49
C ILE A 44 -3.56 3.68 -7.23
N VAL A 45 -3.02 4.14 -6.10
CA VAL A 45 -3.62 4.00 -4.77
C VAL A 45 -4.10 5.36 -4.30
N GLN A 46 -5.39 5.46 -3.96
CA GLN A 46 -5.95 6.60 -3.23
C GLN A 46 -5.67 6.40 -1.73
N PRO A 47 -4.92 7.31 -1.07
CA PRO A 47 -4.71 7.22 0.36
C PRO A 47 -6.03 7.35 1.14
N THR A 48 -6.14 6.61 2.25
CA THR A 48 -7.28 6.74 3.19
C THR A 48 -7.16 8.01 4.05
N VAL A 49 -5.96 8.58 4.16
CA VAL A 49 -5.67 9.76 4.96
C VAL A 49 -5.86 11.02 4.12
N ASP A 50 -6.62 11.97 4.65
CA ASP A 50 -6.61 13.35 4.17
C ASP A 50 -5.40 14.08 4.78
N PHE A 51 -4.36 14.26 3.98
CA PHE A 51 -3.11 14.88 4.41
C PHE A 51 -3.21 16.40 4.56
N ASP A 52 -4.28 17.04 4.06
CA ASP A 52 -4.48 18.49 4.21
C ASP A 52 -5.03 18.85 5.60
N HIS A 53 -5.61 17.86 6.31
CA HIS A 53 -6.28 18.05 7.59
C HIS A 53 -5.75 17.10 8.68
N LEU A 54 -4.48 17.30 9.06
CA LEU A 54 -3.84 16.53 10.14
C LEU A 54 -3.85 17.31 11.47
N GLU A 55 -4.40 16.69 12.52
CA GLU A 55 -4.36 17.25 13.89
C GLU A 55 -3.30 16.58 14.77
N ALA A 56 -3.12 15.26 14.62
CA ALA A 56 -2.17 14.48 15.38
C ALA A 56 -1.54 13.39 14.50
N VAL A 57 -0.29 13.06 14.79
CA VAL A 57 0.47 12.02 14.08
C VAL A 57 1.17 11.08 15.07
N LEU A 58 1.40 9.84 14.67
CA LEU A 58 2.12 8.83 15.44
C LEU A 58 3.42 8.48 14.73
N ILE A 59 4.55 8.62 15.42
CA ILE A 59 5.85 8.14 14.96
C ILE A 59 6.06 6.74 15.54
N ILE A 60 6.18 5.73 14.67
CA ILE A 60 6.45 4.34 15.05
C ILE A 60 7.93 4.07 14.79
N THR A 61 8.73 3.96 15.86
CA THR A 61 10.17 3.74 15.77
C THR A 61 10.60 2.32 16.14
N ASP A 62 9.75 1.58 16.85
CA ASP A 62 10.04 0.24 17.33
C ASP A 62 9.00 -0.75 16.78
N PHE A 63 9.49 -1.69 15.96
CA PHE A 63 8.71 -2.75 15.34
C PHE A 63 9.62 -3.90 14.94
N GLU A 64 9.08 -5.11 14.86
CA GLU A 64 9.83 -6.28 14.40
C GLU A 64 9.92 -6.30 12.87
N PRO A 65 11.14 -6.26 12.28
CA PRO A 65 11.33 -6.52 10.86
C PRO A 65 10.99 -7.97 10.52
N ILE A 66 10.50 -8.22 9.30
CA ILE A 66 10.28 -9.58 8.78
C ILE A 66 11.58 -10.13 8.18
#